data_AF-A0A0E3RRZ6-F1
#
_entry.id   AF-A0A0E3RRZ6-F1
#
_cell.length_a   1.000
_cell.length_b   1.000
_cell.length_c   1.000
_cell.angle_alpha   90.00
_cell.angle_beta   90.00
_cell.angle_gamma   90.00
#
_symmetry.space_group_name_H-M   'P 1'
#
loop_
_entity.id
_entity.type
_entity.pdbx_description
1 polymer ?
#
loop_
_entity_poly.entity_id
_entity_poly.type
_entity_poly.pdbx_seq_one_letter_code
_entity_poly.pdbx_strand_id
1 'polypeptide(L)'
;MNLFGQKDRGNHVSGVDRGKVIMYGLSTCVWCKKTKKLLTDLGVDFDYVYVDRLEGKEEEEAVEEVRRFNPSVSFPTTIINDEKAIVGFKEKEIRESLGF
;
A
#
# COMPACT_ATOMS: atom_id res chain seq x y z
N MET A 1 27.69 8.36 -6.85
CA MET A 1 26.62 9.31 -7.20
C MET A 1 25.34 8.53 -7.45
N ASN A 2 24.26 8.87 -6.74
CA ASN A 2 22.90 8.84 -7.27
C ASN A 2 22.03 9.69 -6.34
N LEU A 3 22.05 11.00 -6.60
CA LEU A 3 21.28 12.02 -5.87
C LEU A 3 19.81 12.09 -6.29
N PHE A 4 19.29 11.05 -6.97
CA PHE A 4 17.93 11.05 -7.58
C PHE A 4 17.11 9.75 -7.39
N GLY A 5 17.57 8.79 -6.60
CA GLY A 5 17.08 7.40 -6.72
C GLY A 5 16.05 6.87 -5.72
N GLN A 6 15.37 7.68 -4.89
CA GLN A 6 14.62 7.09 -3.75
C GLN A 6 13.21 7.60 -3.47
N LYS A 7 12.70 8.64 -4.16
CA LYS A 7 11.41 9.26 -3.79
C LYS A 7 10.16 8.48 -4.21
N ASP A 8 10.28 7.54 -5.14
CA ASP A 8 9.13 6.89 -5.78
C ASP A 8 8.99 5.38 -5.48
N ARG A 9 9.79 4.83 -4.53
CA ARG A 9 9.72 3.42 -4.11
C ARG A 9 8.60 3.14 -3.10
N GLY A 10 8.31 4.14 -2.28
CA GLY A 10 7.37 4.06 -1.18
C GLY A 10 7.59 5.26 -0.27
N ASN A 11 6.54 5.71 0.43
CA ASN A 11 6.65 6.79 1.37
C ASN A 11 5.52 6.71 2.40
N HIS A 12 5.74 7.39 3.52
CA HIS A 12 4.73 7.66 4.52
C HIS A 12 3.87 8.86 4.10
N VAL A 13 2.57 8.80 4.35
CA VAL A 13 1.62 9.91 4.18
C VAL A 13 0.96 10.17 5.52
N SER A 14 1.26 11.33 6.11
CA SER A 14 0.72 11.70 7.41
C SER A 14 -0.76 12.05 7.33
N GLY A 15 -1.52 11.61 8.33
CA GLY A 15 -2.94 11.87 8.45
C GLY A 15 -3.48 11.58 9.85
N VAL A 16 -4.77 11.26 9.92
CA VAL A 16 -5.41 10.77 11.14
C VAL A 16 -5.06 9.30 11.32
N ASP A 17 -4.46 8.96 12.44
CA ASP A 17 -4.21 7.58 12.84
C ASP A 17 -5.53 6.81 12.95
N ARG A 18 -5.66 5.77 12.14
CA ARG A 18 -6.80 4.82 12.10
C ARG A 18 -6.31 3.38 12.29
N GLY A 19 -5.17 3.22 12.96
CA GLY A 19 -4.41 1.97 13.02
C GLY A 19 -3.33 1.91 11.94
N LYS A 20 -2.52 0.85 11.99
CA LYS A 20 -1.41 0.65 11.05
C LYS A 20 -1.97 0.32 9.67
N VAL A 21 -1.75 1.19 8.68
CA VAL A 21 -2.23 0.98 7.30
C VAL A 21 -1.03 0.96 6.35
N ILE A 22 -0.89 -0.13 5.59
CA ILE A 22 0.13 -0.24 4.54
C ILE A 22 -0.53 -0.62 3.22
N MET A 23 -0.30 0.16 2.16
CA MET A 23 -0.73 -0.15 0.80
C MET A 23 0.44 -0.64 -0.04
N TYR A 24 0.41 -1.91 -0.44
CA TYR A 24 1.31 -2.44 -1.47
C TYR A 24 0.68 -2.30 -2.84
N GLY A 25 1.44 -1.83 -3.83
CA GLY A 25 0.95 -1.64 -5.18
C GLY A 25 2.04 -1.63 -6.24
N LEU A 26 1.63 -1.30 -7.47
CA LEU A 26 2.53 -1.04 -8.59
C LEU A 26 2.38 0.41 -9.04
N SER A 27 3.50 1.09 -9.32
CA SER A 27 3.55 2.50 -9.73
C SER A 27 2.82 2.76 -11.06
N THR A 28 2.64 1.72 -11.87
CA THR A 28 1.97 1.76 -13.18
C THR A 28 0.49 1.35 -13.12
N CYS A 29 0.01 0.79 -12.00
CA CYS A 29 -1.35 0.28 -11.89
C CYS A 29 -2.37 1.38 -11.55
N VAL A 30 -3.39 1.54 -12.40
CA VAL A 30 -4.47 2.53 -12.20
C VAL A 30 -5.23 2.29 -10.90
N TRP A 31 -5.48 1.04 -10.53
CA TRP A 31 -6.18 0.70 -9.29
C TRP A 31 -5.34 1.01 -8.05
N CYS A 32 -4.02 0.81 -8.10
CA CYS A 32 -3.11 1.19 -7.02
C CYS A 32 -3.12 2.72 -6.80
N LYS A 33 -3.09 3.50 -7.89
CA LYS A 33 -3.21 4.96 -7.82
C LYS A 33 -4.54 5.40 -7.22
N LYS A 34 -5.64 4.73 -7.59
CA LYS A 34 -6.97 4.99 -7.00
C LYS A 34 -7.04 4.67 -5.51
N THR A 35 -6.50 3.53 -5.07
CA THR A 35 -6.43 3.17 -3.64
C THR A 35 -5.62 4.18 -2.84
N LYS A 36 -4.41 4.52 -3.31
CA LYS A 36 -3.57 5.54 -2.67
C LYS A 36 -4.29 6.89 -2.59
N LYS A 37 -4.95 7.31 -3.67
CA LYS A 37 -5.73 8.55 -3.69
C LYS A 37 -6.88 8.51 -2.69
N LEU A 38 -7.63 7.40 -2.60
CA LEU A 38 -8.71 7.26 -1.62
C LEU A 38 -8.20 7.41 -0.18
N LEU A 39 -7.10 6.73 0.18
CA LEU A 39 -6.50 6.84 1.52
C LEU A 39 -6.04 8.27 1.82
N THR A 40 -5.44 8.93 0.82
CA THR A 40 -5.02 10.34 0.92
C THR A 40 -6.21 11.28 1.08
N ASP A 41 -7.28 11.10 0.30
CA ASP A 41 -8.49 11.93 0.33
C ASP A 41 -9.29 11.72 1.63
N LEU A 42 -9.23 10.53 2.23
CA LEU A 42 -9.76 10.25 3.57
C LEU A 42 -8.94 10.91 4.69
N GLY A 43 -7.74 11.40 4.38
CA GLY A 43 -6.83 12.01 5.35
C GLY A 43 -6.34 11.03 6.40
N VAL A 44 -6.18 9.75 6.04
CA VAL A 44 -5.70 8.70 6.94
C VAL A 44 -4.18 8.69 6.96
N ASP A 45 -3.59 8.36 8.11
CA ASP A 45 -2.17 8.08 8.25
C ASP A 45 -1.83 6.70 7.67
N PHE A 46 -0.93 6.61 6.69
CA PHE A 46 -0.58 5.33 6.06
C PHE A 46 0.78 5.33 5.36
N ASP A 47 1.34 4.12 5.20
CA ASP A 47 2.49 3.86 4.34
C ASP A 47 2.06 3.27 3.00
N TYR A 48 2.82 3.54 1.94
CA TYR A 48 2.68 2.81 0.68
C TYR A 48 4.03 2.33 0.15
N VAL A 49 3.97 1.20 -0.56
CA VAL A 49 5.12 0.56 -1.20
C VAL A 49 4.75 0.26 -2.65
N TYR A 50 5.58 0.71 -3.59
CA TYR A 50 5.51 0.32 -5.00
C TYR A 50 6.53 -0.77 -5.29
N VAL A 51 6.05 -2.01 -5.37
CA VAL A 51 6.88 -3.21 -5.47
C VAL A 51 7.69 -3.23 -6.76
N ASP A 52 7.14 -2.72 -7.87
CA ASP A 52 7.82 -2.56 -9.16
C ASP A 52 8.99 -1.55 -9.15
N ARG A 53 9.23 -0.90 -8.02
CA ARG A 53 10.32 0.07 -7.82
C ARG A 53 11.33 -0.40 -6.78
N LEU A 54 11.13 -1.58 -6.20
CA LEU A 54 12.10 -2.24 -5.33
C LEU A 54 13.02 -3.14 -6.16
N GLU A 55 14.18 -3.47 -5.61
CA GLU A 55 15.14 -4.35 -6.27
C GLU A 55 15.72 -5.37 -5.26
N GLY A 56 15.96 -6.59 -5.73
CA GLY A 56 16.61 -7.63 -4.95
C GLY A 56 15.86 -7.96 -3.65
N LYS A 57 16.58 -7.94 -2.53
CA LYS A 57 16.04 -8.34 -1.21
C LYS A 57 14.84 -7.50 -0.77
N GLU A 58 14.80 -6.21 -1.10
CA GLU A 58 13.67 -5.34 -0.76
C GLU A 58 12.39 -5.78 -1.49
N GLU A 59 12.50 -6.16 -2.76
CA GLU A 59 11.37 -6.66 -3.55
C GLU A 59 10.88 -8.02 -3.01
N GLU A 60 11.82 -8.92 -2.72
CA GLU A 60 11.51 -10.24 -2.14
C GLU A 60 10.76 -10.12 -0.82
N GLU A 61 11.24 -9.27 0.10
CA GLU A 61 10.60 -9.02 1.40
C GLU A 61 9.19 -8.43 1.25
N ALA A 62 9.00 -7.47 0.34
CA ALA A 62 7.67 -6.88 0.08
C ALA A 62 6.70 -7.92 -0.52
N VAL A 63 7.18 -8.77 -1.44
CA VAL A 63 6.37 -9.84 -2.04
C VAL A 63 6.00 -10.90 -1.01
N GLU A 64 6.93 -11.28 -0.13
CA GLU A 64 6.66 -12.22 0.97
C GLU A 64 5.63 -11.66 1.94
N GLU A 65 5.76 -10.39 2.33
CA GLU A 65 4.78 -9.74 3.21
C GLU A 65 3.40 -9.73 2.57
N VAL A 66 3.27 -9.34 1.30
CA VAL A 66 1.99 -9.42 0.58
C VAL A 66 1.48 -10.86 0.53
N ARG A 67 2.34 -11.85 0.25
CA ARG A 67 1.96 -13.26 0.14
C ARG A 67 1.38 -13.82 1.44
N ARG A 68 1.86 -13.37 2.60
CA ARG A 68 1.33 -13.78 3.93
C ARG A 68 -0.16 -13.49 4.07
N PHE A 69 -0.65 -12.40 3.48
CA PHE A 69 -2.05 -11.99 3.56
C PHE A 69 -2.85 -12.23 2.28
N ASN A 70 -2.17 -12.27 1.13
CA ASN A 70 -2.73 -12.44 -0.20
C ASN A 70 -1.86 -13.44 -1.00
N PRO A 71 -2.15 -14.75 -0.95
CA PRO A 71 -1.38 -15.78 -1.65
C PRO A 71 -1.27 -15.58 -3.17
N SER A 72 -2.20 -14.83 -3.77
CA SER A 72 -2.20 -14.50 -5.20
C SER A 72 -1.23 -13.36 -5.56
N VAL A 73 -0.66 -12.67 -4.58
CA VAL A 73 0.28 -11.54 -4.74
C VAL A 73 -0.24 -10.51 -5.75
N SER A 74 -1.51 -10.16 -5.62
CA SER A 74 -2.18 -9.21 -6.49
C SER A 74 -2.19 -7.80 -5.90
N PHE A 75 -2.25 -6.80 -6.78
CA PHE A 75 -2.14 -5.39 -6.39
C PHE A 75 -3.35 -4.57 -6.87
N PRO A 76 -3.79 -3.56 -6.09
CA PRO A 76 -3.28 -3.19 -4.77
C PRO A 76 -3.68 -4.19 -3.68
N THR A 77 -2.84 -4.34 -2.65
CA THR A 77 -3.17 -5.03 -1.40
C THR A 77 -2.99 -4.03 -0.26
N THR A 78 -4.07 -3.74 0.48
CA THR A 78 -4.03 -2.85 1.65
C THR A 78 -4.13 -3.68 2.91
N ILE A 79 -3.10 -3.65 3.75
CA ILE A 79 -3.03 -4.37 5.03
C ILE A 79 -3.34 -3.37 6.15
N ILE A 80 -4.25 -3.76 7.04
CA ILE A 80 -4.71 -2.97 8.18
C ILE A 80 -4.41 -3.76 9.46
N ASN A 81 -3.72 -3.10 10.40
CA ASN A 81 -3.31 -3.61 11.71
C ASN A 81 -2.54 -4.94 11.67
N ASP A 82 -1.83 -5.23 10.57
CA ASP A 82 -1.15 -6.52 10.35
C ASP A 82 -2.08 -7.76 10.49
N GLU A 83 -3.39 -7.57 10.32
CA GLU A 83 -4.40 -8.60 10.56
C GLU A 83 -5.32 -8.81 9.35
N LYS A 84 -5.75 -7.71 8.71
CA LYS A 84 -6.72 -7.75 7.60
C LYS A 84 -6.09 -7.24 6.32
N ALA A 85 -6.25 -7.98 5.23
CA ALA A 85 -5.92 -7.51 3.88
C ALA A 85 -7.17 -7.27 3.03
N ILE A 86 -7.19 -6.12 2.36
CA ILE A 86 -8.16 -5.76 1.32
C ILE A 86 -7.44 -5.85 -0.02
N VAL A 87 -7.83 -6.84 -0.82
CA VAL A 87 -7.26 -7.09 -2.16
C VAL A 87 -8.09 -6.37 -3.23
N GLY A 88 -7.43 -5.54 -4.04
CA GLY A 88 -8.03 -4.72 -5.09
C GLY A 88 -8.53 -3.35 -4.60
N PHE A 89 -8.99 -2.52 -5.54
CA PHE A 89 -9.66 -1.26 -5.19
C PHE A 89 -11.11 -1.54 -4.79
N LYS A 90 -11.36 -1.60 -3.48
CA LYS A 90 -12.69 -1.84 -2.90
C LYS A 90 -13.07 -0.71 -1.96
N GLU A 91 -13.50 0.41 -2.56
CA GLU A 91 -13.74 1.66 -1.82
C GLU A 91 -14.62 1.50 -0.58
N LYS A 92 -15.75 0.80 -0.68
CA LYS A 92 -16.65 0.56 0.45
C LYS A 92 -15.96 -0.18 1.60
N GLU A 93 -15.27 -1.27 1.28
CA GLU A 93 -14.58 -2.10 2.30
C GLU A 93 -13.43 -1.33 2.96
N ILE A 94 -12.71 -0.50 2.19
CA ILE A 94 -11.63 0.37 2.70
C ILE A 94 -12.20 1.39 3.69
N ARG A 95 -13.28 2.09 3.32
CA ARG A 95 -13.96 3.07 4.19
C ARG A 95 -14.44 2.44 5.49
N GLU A 96 -15.17 1.34 5.40
CA GLU A 96 -15.71 0.63 6.56
C GLU A 96 -14.59 0.15 7.50
N SER A 97 -13.49 -0.35 6.95
CA SER A 97 -12.35 -0.86 7.75
C SER A 97 -11.57 0.24 8.46
N LEU A 98 -11.71 1.49 8.02
CA LEU A 98 -11.08 2.68 8.61
C LEU A 98 -12.05 3.53 9.43
N GLY A 99 -13.32 3.10 9.56
CA GLY A 99 -14.35 3.80 10.32
C GLY A 99 -14.95 5.02 9.61
N PHE A 100 -15.22 4.88 8.31
CA PHE A 100 -15.96 5.82 7.45
C PHE A 100 -17.19 5.16 6.81
#